data_AF-A0AAN9F8M7-F1
#
_entry.id   AF-A0AAN9F8M7-F1
#
_cell.length_a   1.000
_cell.length_b   1.000
_cell.length_c   1.000
_cell.angle_alpha   90.00
_cell.angle_beta   90.00
_cell.angle_gamma   90.00
#
_symmetry.space_group_name_H-M   'P 1'
#
loop_
_entity.id
_entity.type
_entity.pdbx_description
1 polymer ?
#
loop_
_entity_poly.entity_id
_entity_poly.type
_entity_poly.pdbx_seq_one_letter_code
_entity_poly.pdbx_strand_id
1 'polypeptide(L)'
;MWLPHHKASGIKKGGGGNGLVAVAIDKDKGSQYALKWAADSLLTRGQTVILIHVLHGTSSPVSRLGGNDAFVCNTTASSASPHQLDNTTKDLFHTFHCYCTRKDIHCLDVLLDDTDVVKAITEYVSHASIETLVVGATSRHGFIR
;
A
#
# COMPACT_ATOMS: atom_id res chain seq x y z
N MET A 1 42.84 -25.68 -8.77
CA MET A 1 41.46 -26.24 -8.76
C MET A 1 40.88 -25.95 -7.38
N TRP A 2 40.03 -24.93 -7.26
CA TRP A 2 39.41 -24.52 -6.01
C TRP A 2 37.90 -24.61 -6.21
N LEU A 3 37.21 -25.43 -5.41
CA LEU A 3 35.76 -25.57 -5.45
C LEU A 3 35.06 -24.40 -4.73
N PRO A 4 33.86 -23.98 -5.17
CA PRO A 4 33.11 -22.93 -4.51
C PRO A 4 32.48 -23.43 -3.20
N HIS A 5 32.64 -22.66 -2.13
CA HIS A 5 31.90 -22.89 -0.89
C HIS A 5 30.51 -22.25 -1.01
N HIS A 6 29.47 -23.07 -0.94
CA HIS A 6 28.08 -22.66 -1.10
C HIS A 6 27.41 -22.52 0.28
N LYS A 7 26.74 -21.37 0.45
CA LYS A 7 25.57 -21.10 1.31
C LYS A 7 25.68 -21.15 2.85
N ALA A 8 25.41 -19.97 3.43
CA ALA A 8 24.45 -19.83 4.52
C ALA A 8 23.42 -18.74 4.15
N SER A 9 22.47 -19.11 3.28
CA SER A 9 21.21 -18.37 3.11
C SER A 9 20.24 -18.95 4.13
N GLY A 10 19.94 -18.17 5.17
CA GLY A 10 19.27 -18.67 6.37
C GLY A 10 18.30 -17.68 7.00
N ILE A 11 17.55 -16.91 6.20
CA ILE A 11 16.21 -16.46 6.58
C ILE A 11 15.31 -16.69 5.36
N LYS A 12 15.03 -17.96 5.08
CA LYS A 12 13.78 -18.32 4.43
C LYS A 12 12.82 -18.70 5.54
N LYS A 13 12.10 -17.72 6.08
CA LYS A 13 10.82 -18.01 6.73
C LYS A 13 9.82 -18.33 5.61
N GLY A 14 10.01 -19.49 4.99
CA GLY A 14 9.00 -20.10 4.13
C GLY A 14 7.89 -20.62 5.02
N GLY A 15 7.06 -19.72 5.52
CA GLY A 15 5.74 -20.05 6.03
C GLY A 15 4.77 -19.79 4.90
N GLY A 16 4.18 -20.85 4.34
CA GLY A 16 3.05 -20.76 3.43
C GLY A 16 1.81 -20.21 4.17
N GLY A 17 1.87 -18.94 4.56
CA GLY A 17 0.73 -18.22 5.06
C GLY A 17 0.02 -17.59 3.88
N ASN A 18 -1.20 -18.03 3.60
CA ASN A 18 -2.16 -17.30 2.76
C ASN A 18 -2.65 -16.03 3.49
N GLY A 19 -1.74 -15.36 4.19
CA GLY A 19 -2.02 -14.19 4.99
C GLY A 19 -2.28 -12.98 4.12
N LEU A 20 -3.24 -12.16 4.52
CA LEU A 20 -3.48 -10.88 3.85
C LEU A 20 -2.28 -9.96 4.09
N VAL A 21 -1.62 -9.57 3.00
CA VAL A 21 -0.53 -8.60 3.00
C VAL A 21 -1.08 -7.26 2.55
N ALA A 22 -0.88 -6.23 3.37
CA ALA A 22 -1.21 -4.86 3.02
C ALA A 22 0.02 -3.96 3.03
N VAL A 23 0.03 -2.97 2.15
CA VAL A 23 1.06 -1.94 2.06
C VAL A 23 0.38 -0.59 2.22
N ALA A 24 0.82 0.18 3.22
CA ALA A 24 0.43 1.57 3.34
C ALA A 24 1.21 2.41 2.32
N ILE A 25 0.49 3.16 1.48
CA ILE A 25 1.08 3.94 0.38
C ILE A 25 0.78 5.42 0.50
N ASP A 26 1.79 6.22 0.17
CA ASP A 26 1.75 7.67 0.02
C ASP A 26 2.61 8.09 -1.19
N LYS A 27 2.70 9.39 -1.47
CA LYS A 27 3.44 9.99 -2.58
C LYS A 27 4.97 9.94 -2.40
N ASP A 28 5.45 9.29 -1.35
CA ASP A 28 6.85 9.28 -0.97
C ASP A 28 7.62 8.10 -1.55
N LYS A 29 8.95 8.19 -1.52
CA LYS A 29 9.81 7.09 -1.97
C LYS A 29 9.77 5.90 -1.01
N GLY A 30 9.49 6.15 0.28
CA GLY A 30 9.37 5.10 1.30
C GLY A 30 8.33 4.06 0.92
N SER A 31 7.16 4.51 0.47
CA SER A 31 6.07 3.65 -0.01
C SER A 31 6.47 2.79 -1.21
N GLN A 32 7.27 3.33 -2.14
CA GLN A 32 7.78 2.56 -3.28
C GLN A 32 8.74 1.45 -2.85
N TYR A 33 9.63 1.74 -1.89
CA TYR A 33 10.52 0.73 -1.32
C TYR A 33 9.77 -0.33 -0.52
N ALA A 34 8.72 0.06 0.21
CA ALA A 34 7.86 -0.85 0.95
C ALA A 34 7.17 -1.85 0.03
N LEU A 35 6.53 -1.39 -1.06
CA LEU A 35 5.90 -2.29 -2.02
C LEU A 35 6.92 -3.23 -2.68
N LYS A 36 8.09 -2.70 -3.09
CA LYS A 36 9.15 -3.52 -3.66
C LYS A 36 9.60 -4.61 -2.68
N TRP A 37 9.82 -4.26 -1.42
CA TRP A 37 10.23 -5.21 -0.40
C TRP A 37 9.15 -6.29 -0.16
N ALA A 38 7.88 -5.88 -0.09
CA ALA A 38 6.76 -6.81 0.06
C ALA A 38 6.66 -7.78 -1.13
N ALA A 39 6.79 -7.27 -2.35
CA ALA A 39 6.77 -8.06 -3.58
C ALA A 39 7.94 -9.06 -3.66
N ASP A 40 9.13 -8.68 -3.20
CA ASP A 40 10.31 -9.54 -3.27
C ASP A 40 10.42 -10.52 -2.09
N SER A 41 9.81 -10.22 -0.94
CA SER A 41 10.02 -10.95 0.32
C SER A 41 8.81 -11.73 0.82
N LEU A 42 7.59 -11.25 0.55
CA LEU A 42 6.35 -11.80 1.09
C LEU A 42 5.45 -12.40 0.01
N LEU A 43 5.44 -11.80 -1.17
CA LEU A 43 4.50 -12.17 -2.24
C LEU A 43 5.13 -13.11 -3.28
N THR A 44 4.30 -13.97 -3.83
CA THR A 44 4.59 -14.78 -5.03
C THR A 44 3.69 -14.38 -6.19
N ARG A 45 4.06 -14.81 -7.39
CA ARG A 45 3.24 -14.60 -8.60
C ARG A 45 1.81 -15.12 -8.39
N GLY A 46 0.82 -14.34 -8.83
CA GLY A 46 -0.61 -14.61 -8.69
C GLY A 46 -1.22 -14.27 -7.32
N GLN A 47 -0.42 -13.79 -6.35
CA GLN A 47 -0.97 -13.33 -5.07
C GLN A 47 -1.50 -11.91 -5.13
N THR A 48 -2.35 -11.56 -4.17
CA THR A 48 -2.95 -10.24 -4.03
C THR A 48 -2.29 -9.45 -2.90
N VAL A 49 -1.97 -8.18 -3.16
CA VAL A 49 -1.56 -7.21 -2.16
C VAL A 49 -2.63 -6.13 -2.00
N ILE A 50 -2.91 -5.75 -0.76
CA ILE A 50 -3.83 -4.64 -0.47
C ILE A 50 -3.04 -3.35 -0.40
N LEU A 51 -3.39 -2.36 -1.20
CA LEU A 51 -2.79 -1.03 -1.22
C LEU A 51 -3.70 -0.08 -0.44
N ILE A 52 -3.22 0.42 0.70
CA ILE A 52 -4.01 1.29 1.59
C ILE A 52 -3.49 2.72 1.48
N HIS A 53 -4.35 3.65 1.07
CA HIS A 53 -4.10 5.08 1.14
C HIS A 53 -5.09 5.76 2.07
N VAL A 54 -4.64 6.72 2.88
CA VAL A 54 -5.52 7.55 3.71
C VAL A 54 -5.56 8.97 3.15
N LEU A 55 -6.76 9.43 2.82
CA LEU A 55 -7.01 10.82 2.43
C LEU A 55 -6.83 11.72 3.66
N HIS A 56 -5.90 12.66 3.58
CA HIS A 56 -5.80 13.70 4.59
C HIS A 56 -6.85 14.77 4.32
N GLY A 57 -7.77 14.98 5.26
CA GLY A 57 -8.87 15.96 5.19
C GLY A 57 -8.46 17.45 5.13
N THR A 58 -7.25 17.80 4.69
CA THR A 58 -6.74 19.17 4.63
C THR A 58 -6.88 19.85 3.26
N SER A 59 -7.55 19.25 2.28
CA SER A 59 -7.80 19.92 0.99
C SER A 59 -9.28 20.30 0.81
N SER A 60 -9.59 21.53 1.23
CA SER A 60 -10.80 22.34 0.94
C SER A 60 -12.14 21.91 1.60
N PRO A 61 -12.87 22.84 2.25
CA PRO A 61 -14.07 22.55 3.04
C PRO A 61 -15.37 22.53 2.21
N VAL A 62 -15.37 21.94 1.01
CA VAL A 62 -16.57 21.93 0.13
C VAL A 62 -17.30 20.59 0.09
N SER A 63 -16.71 19.50 0.59
CA SER A 63 -17.34 18.18 0.54
C SER A 63 -17.55 17.57 1.92
N ARG A 64 -18.10 18.34 2.88
CA ARG A 64 -18.73 17.75 4.06
C ARG A 64 -20.21 17.52 3.77
N LEU A 65 -20.53 16.45 3.03
CA LEU A 65 -21.87 15.88 3.05
C LEU A 65 -21.81 14.36 2.89
N GLY A 66 -21.68 13.67 4.02
CA GLY A 66 -22.25 12.34 4.22
C GLY A 66 -21.27 11.16 4.20
N GLY A 67 -21.06 10.57 5.39
CA GLY A 67 -20.88 9.12 5.56
C GLY A 67 -19.44 8.61 5.71
N ASN A 68 -19.17 7.98 6.85
CA ASN A 68 -17.92 7.28 7.21
C ASN A 68 -17.75 5.93 6.45
N ASP A 69 -17.86 5.91 5.13
CA ASP A 69 -17.70 4.67 4.36
C ASP A 69 -16.34 4.61 3.65
N ALA A 70 -15.56 3.57 3.97
CA ALA A 70 -14.38 3.19 3.20
C ALA A 70 -14.82 2.88 1.75
N PHE A 71 -14.43 3.75 0.81
CA PHE A 71 -14.81 3.57 -0.59
C PHE A 71 -13.88 2.55 -1.26
N VAL A 72 -14.41 1.36 -1.53
CA VAL A 72 -13.76 0.34 -2.37
C VAL A 72 -14.01 0.72 -3.82
N CYS A 73 -13.02 1.31 -4.49
CA CYS A 73 -13.12 1.67 -5.90
C CYS A 73 -13.04 0.40 -6.76
N ASN A 74 -14.17 -0.11 -7.28
CA ASN A 74 -14.14 -0.95 -8.49
C ASN A 74 -14.33 -0.02 -9.71
N THR A 75 -13.39 -0.06 -10.64
CA THR A 75 -13.36 0.86 -11.79
C THR A 75 -14.51 0.59 -12.75
N THR A 76 -15.64 1.32 -12.61
CA THR A 76 -16.53 1.69 -13.72
C THR A 76 -17.47 2.86 -13.36
N ALA A 77 -17.45 3.90 -14.21
CA ALA A 77 -18.45 4.96 -14.42
C ALA A 77 -18.62 6.11 -13.38
N SER A 78 -17.85 7.18 -13.64
CA SER A 78 -18.21 8.62 -13.72
C SER A 78 -19.57 9.13 -13.19
N SER A 79 -19.55 10.16 -12.31
CA SER A 79 -20.06 11.53 -12.60
C SER A 79 -19.94 12.51 -11.41
N ALA A 80 -19.73 13.79 -11.75
CA ALA A 80 -19.76 15.03 -10.93
C ALA A 80 -18.55 15.33 -10.01
N SER A 81 -17.87 16.45 -10.29
CA SER A 81 -16.45 16.76 -10.06
C SER A 81 -15.93 16.87 -8.61
N PRO A 82 -14.99 15.97 -8.26
CA PRO A 82 -13.89 16.07 -7.31
C PRO A 82 -12.54 15.92 -8.07
N HIS A 83 -12.47 16.49 -9.28
CA HIS A 83 -11.65 16.03 -10.42
C HIS A 83 -10.12 16.23 -10.32
N GLN A 84 -9.58 16.71 -9.18
CA GLN A 84 -8.14 16.91 -9.00
C GLN A 84 -7.55 16.02 -7.90
N LEU A 85 -8.32 15.79 -6.83
CA LEU A 85 -7.96 14.86 -5.75
C LEU A 85 -8.07 13.41 -6.22
N ASP A 86 -9.11 13.12 -7.00
CA ASP A 86 -9.27 11.82 -7.64
C ASP A 86 -8.14 11.57 -8.64
N ASN A 87 -7.73 12.56 -9.43
CA ASN A 87 -6.64 12.42 -10.40
C ASN A 87 -5.32 12.13 -9.69
N THR A 88 -4.99 12.89 -8.65
CA THR A 88 -3.72 12.68 -7.92
C THR A 88 -3.69 11.32 -7.20
N THR A 89 -4.83 10.87 -6.67
CA THR A 89 -4.95 9.57 -6.01
C THR A 89 -4.92 8.43 -7.04
N LYS A 90 -5.60 8.59 -8.18
CA LYS A 90 -5.55 7.66 -9.31
C LYS A 90 -4.13 7.51 -9.84
N ASP A 91 -3.40 8.62 -10.02
CA ASP A 91 -2.01 8.61 -10.49
C ASP A 91 -1.08 7.90 -9.49
N LEU A 92 -1.34 8.09 -8.19
CA LEU A 92 -0.64 7.39 -7.11
C LEU A 92 -0.86 5.88 -7.23
N PHE A 93 -2.10 5.39 -7.22
CA PHE A 93 -2.40 3.96 -7.37
C PHE A 93 -1.89 3.39 -8.68
N HIS A 94 -2.01 4.13 -9.79
CA HIS A 94 -1.54 3.70 -11.10
C HIS A 94 -0.03 3.37 -11.10
N THR A 95 0.77 4.16 -10.38
CA THR A 95 2.21 3.93 -10.25
C THR A 95 2.50 2.59 -9.57
N PHE A 96 1.77 2.27 -8.49
CA PHE A 96 1.93 1.00 -7.78
C PHE A 96 1.36 -0.18 -8.57
N HIS A 97 0.25 0.00 -9.28
CA HIS A 97 -0.34 -1.01 -10.17
C HIS A 97 0.59 -1.42 -11.31
N CYS A 98 1.28 -0.44 -11.91
CA CYS A 98 2.27 -0.72 -12.94
C CYS A 98 3.37 -1.64 -12.39
N TYR A 99 3.79 -1.43 -11.14
CA TYR A 99 4.76 -2.29 -10.48
C TYR A 99 4.20 -3.68 -10.18
N CYS A 100 3.00 -3.80 -9.57
CA CYS A 100 2.39 -5.11 -9.29
C CYS A 100 2.22 -5.93 -10.59
N THR A 101 1.68 -5.32 -11.65
CA THR A 101 1.40 -5.98 -12.94
C THR A 101 2.68 -6.54 -13.55
N ARG A 102 3.79 -5.78 -13.51
CA ARG A 102 5.10 -6.25 -13.99
C ARG A 102 5.66 -7.43 -13.19
N LYS A 103 5.25 -7.56 -11.93
CA LYS A 103 5.63 -8.66 -11.02
C LYS A 103 4.63 -9.80 -11.00
N ASP A 104 3.57 -9.72 -11.82
CA ASP A 104 2.48 -10.71 -11.85
C ASP A 104 1.79 -10.84 -10.47
N ILE A 105 1.55 -9.70 -9.83
CA ILE A 105 0.87 -9.56 -8.53
C ILE A 105 -0.44 -8.80 -8.77
N HIS A 106 -1.52 -9.23 -8.12
CA HIS A 106 -2.79 -8.49 -8.11
C HIS A 106 -2.74 -7.42 -7.02
N CYS A 107 -3.21 -6.20 -7.31
CA CYS A 107 -3.40 -5.19 -6.27
C CYS A 107 -4.91 -5.00 -6.00
N LEU A 108 -5.26 -4.78 -4.74
CA LEU A 108 -6.58 -4.36 -4.29
C LEU A 108 -6.45 -2.99 -3.62
N ASP A 109 -7.17 -2.00 -4.13
CA ASP A 109 -7.06 -0.62 -3.65
C ASP A 109 -8.05 -0.34 -2.52
N VAL A 110 -7.56 0.29 -1.47
CA VAL A 110 -8.34 0.73 -0.31
C VAL A 110 -8.06 2.19 -0.06
N LEU A 111 -9.13 2.98 -0.07
CA LEU A 111 -9.08 4.40 0.26
C LEU A 111 -9.84 4.63 1.57
N LEU A 112 -9.12 5.14 2.56
CA LEU A 112 -9.69 5.50 3.86
C LEU A 112 -9.77 7.02 3.96
N ASP A 113 -10.84 7.53 4.57
CA ASP A 113 -11.01 8.95 4.85
C ASP A 113 -11.04 9.17 6.37
N ASP A 114 -9.93 9.64 6.94
CA ASP A 114 -9.84 10.01 8.35
C ASP A 114 -8.79 11.12 8.53
N THR A 115 -9.00 11.94 9.55
CA THR A 115 -8.03 12.92 10.03
C THR A 115 -6.81 12.28 10.71
N ASP A 116 -6.99 11.13 11.37
CA ASP A 116 -5.92 10.38 12.01
C ASP A 116 -5.54 9.17 11.15
N VAL A 117 -4.44 9.32 10.42
CA VAL A 117 -3.90 8.30 9.51
C VAL A 117 -3.58 6.99 10.22
N VAL A 118 -2.98 7.07 11.41
CA VAL A 118 -2.54 5.88 12.14
C VAL A 118 -3.75 5.12 12.64
N LYS A 119 -4.74 5.84 13.17
CA LYS A 119 -6.01 5.25 13.60
C LYS A 119 -6.71 4.56 12.42
N ALA A 120 -6.88 5.23 11.29
CA ALA A 120 -7.57 4.68 10.13
C ALA A 120 -6.91 3.38 9.63
N ILE A 121 -5.57 3.39 9.47
CA ILE A 121 -4.84 2.20 9.04
C ILE A 121 -4.96 1.07 10.07
N THR A 122 -4.81 1.38 11.36
CA THR A 122 -4.85 0.37 12.43
C THR A 122 -6.24 -0.26 12.55
N GLU A 123 -7.30 0.56 12.47
CA GLU A 123 -8.68 0.12 12.51
C GLU A 123 -9.00 -0.76 11.29
N TYR A 124 -8.60 -0.34 10.09
CA TYR A 124 -8.77 -1.14 8.88
C TYR A 124 -8.00 -2.47 8.94
N VAL A 125 -6.73 -2.45 9.38
CA VAL A 125 -5.89 -3.65 9.55
C VAL A 125 -6.51 -4.63 10.52
N SER A 126 -7.04 -4.14 11.64
CA SER A 126 -7.73 -4.97 12.63
C SER A 126 -9.04 -5.53 12.08
N HIS A 127 -9.84 -4.73 11.39
CA HIS A 127 -11.14 -5.13 10.88
C HIS A 127 -11.03 -6.13 9.71
N ALA A 128 -10.10 -5.88 8.78
CA ALA A 128 -9.85 -6.73 7.63
C ALA A 128 -8.99 -7.96 7.94
N SER A 129 -8.57 -8.15 9.21
CA SER A 129 -7.69 -9.25 9.64
C SER A 129 -6.41 -9.35 8.79
N ILE A 130 -5.78 -8.20 8.55
CA ILE A 130 -4.51 -8.12 7.80
C ILE A 130 -3.41 -8.74 8.65
N GLU A 131 -2.75 -9.77 8.12
CA GLU A 131 -1.69 -10.50 8.84
C GLU A 131 -0.38 -9.72 8.83
N THR A 132 -0.03 -9.11 7.69
CA THR A 132 1.21 -8.37 7.54
C THR A 132 0.96 -7.01 6.93
N LEU A 133 1.16 -5.95 7.71
CA LEU A 133 1.20 -4.57 7.24
C LEU A 133 2.65 -4.15 6.98
N VAL A 134 2.93 -3.68 5.77
CA VAL A 134 4.23 -3.10 5.39
C VAL A 134 4.08 -1.59 5.24
N VAL A 135 4.97 -0.82 5.85
CA VAL A 135 4.95 0.65 5.82
C VAL A 135 6.31 1.18 5.40
N GLY A 136 6.32 2.23 4.58
CA GLY A 136 7.54 2.94 4.20
C GLY A 136 8.12 3.74 5.37
N ALA A 137 9.44 3.68 5.54
CA ALA A 137 10.13 4.59 6.46
C ALA A 137 10.26 5.98 5.81
N THR A 138 10.01 7.03 6.58
CA THR A 138 10.16 8.40 6.09
C THR A 138 11.63 8.71 5.77
N SER A 139 11.87 9.24 4.57
CA SER A 139 13.21 9.64 4.11
C SER A 139 13.60 11.06 4.60
N ARG A 140 13.07 11.52 5.74
CA ARG A 140 13.52 12.79 6.34
C ARG A 140 14.96 12.56 6.78
N HIS A 141 15.86 13.36 6.21
CA HIS A 141 17.30 13.38 6.47
C HIS A 141 17.58 13.01 7.93
N GLY A 142 18.22 11.86 8.13
CA GLY A 142 18.46 11.30 9.46
C GLY A 142 19.09 12.35 10.37
N PHE A 143 18.64 12.37 11.62
CA PHE A 143 19.20 13.11 12.76
C PHE A 143 20.59 13.69 12.46
N ILE A 144 20.64 14.98 12.11
CA ILE A 144 21.89 15.74 12.22
C ILE A 144 22.13 15.85 13.73
N ARG A 145 23.26 15.28 14.16
CA ARG A 145 23.78 15.35 15.54
C ARG A 145 24.67 16.57 15.66
#